data_AF-A0AAN8ZU47-F1
#
_entry.id   AF-A0AAN8ZU47-F1
#
_cell.length_a   1.000
_cell.length_b   1.000
_cell.length_c   1.000
_cell.angle_alpha   90.00
_cell.angle_beta   90.00
_cell.angle_gamma   90.00
#
_symmetry.space_group_name_H-M   'P 1'
#
loop_
_entity.id
_entity.type
_entity.pdbx_description
1 polymer ?
#
loop_
_entity_poly.entity_id
_entity_poly.type
_entity_poly.pdbx_seq_one_letter_code
_entity_poly.pdbx_strand_id
1 'polypeptide(L)'
;MFEVRLDKCVDKWAGSLEIGVTTHPPTDLEYPSTMTNVRSGTWMMTGNGVMHNGTTIIDDYGLNLDRLKVGDRVGVLRKDNGALYFFVNGVEQGLAANNVPERVFGVVDLYGQAAQASIVLHNEHYSSEVLPSSLSSSTIYSDLRFHHLHGKNARILNGGLTAQRPNAHGEFNDAIVISNRQLHEGEMFEVMIDKVVDRWSGSLEAGV
;
A
#
# COMPACT_ATOMS: atom_id res chain seq x y z
N MET A 1 8.98 6.44 -2.03
CA MET A 1 7.91 7.01 -1.16
C MET A 1 6.99 5.89 -0.67
N PHE A 2 6.42 5.98 0.53
CA PHE A 2 5.36 5.06 0.99
C PHE A 2 4.01 5.79 0.97
N GLU A 3 3.03 5.33 0.18
CA GLU A 3 1.71 5.96 0.05
C GLU A 3 0.61 4.89 0.14
N VAL A 4 -0.52 5.24 0.76
CA VAL A 4 -1.72 4.40 0.82
C VAL A 4 -2.96 5.17 0.33
N ARG A 5 -3.90 4.44 -0.26
CA ARG A 5 -5.23 4.93 -0.62
C ARG A 5 -6.25 4.42 0.38
N LEU A 6 -7.13 5.30 0.85
CA LEU A 6 -8.26 4.92 1.70
C LEU A 6 -9.34 4.22 0.85
N ASP A 7 -9.61 2.95 1.10
CA ASP A 7 -10.57 2.17 0.30
C ASP A 7 -11.96 2.09 0.94
N LYS A 8 -12.04 2.22 2.27
CA LYS A 8 -13.32 2.09 3.00
C LYS A 8 -13.35 2.90 4.29
N CYS A 9 -14.49 3.56 4.53
CA CYS A 9 -14.80 4.25 5.77
C CYS A 9 -16.04 3.67 6.48
N VAL A 10 -16.14 3.88 7.80
CA VAL A 10 -17.30 3.54 8.64
C VAL A 10 -17.78 4.78 9.38
N ASP A 11 -18.98 5.26 9.05
CA ASP A 11 -19.55 6.54 9.51
C ASP A 11 -19.98 6.58 11.01
N LYS A 12 -19.50 5.65 11.83
CA LYS A 12 -19.88 5.54 13.26
C LYS A 12 -18.84 6.11 14.23
N TRP A 13 -17.65 6.45 13.75
CA TRP A 13 -16.52 6.84 14.58
C TRP A 13 -16.03 8.24 14.19
N ALA A 14 -15.34 8.91 15.12
CA ALA A 14 -14.63 10.15 14.83
C ALA A 14 -13.15 9.82 14.55
N GLY A 15 -12.47 10.68 13.80
CA GLY A 15 -11.11 10.43 13.33
C GLY A 15 -11.08 9.65 12.01
N SER A 16 -9.91 9.52 11.42
CA SER A 16 -9.68 8.76 10.18
C SER A 16 -8.33 8.06 10.25
N LEU A 17 -7.63 7.98 9.13
CA LEU A 17 -6.30 7.41 8.98
C LEU A 17 -5.22 8.25 9.68
N GLU A 18 -4.27 7.58 10.32
CA GLU A 18 -2.97 8.18 10.65
C GLU A 18 -1.88 7.48 9.84
N ILE A 19 -0.82 8.22 9.50
CA ILE A 19 0.31 7.68 8.74
C ILE A 19 1.62 8.22 9.28
N GLY A 20 2.67 7.42 9.21
CA GLY A 20 3.95 7.82 9.77
C GLY A 20 5.10 6.91 9.41
N VAL A 21 6.18 7.09 10.15
CA VAL A 21 7.33 6.19 10.16
C VAL A 21 7.72 5.81 11.58
N THR A 22 8.28 4.62 11.75
CA THR A 22 8.84 4.16 13.02
C THR A 22 10.22 3.53 12.87
N THR A 23 11.08 3.66 13.88
CA THR A 23 12.36 2.91 13.95
C THR A 23 12.19 1.48 14.47
N HIS A 24 11.02 1.15 15.04
CA HIS A 24 10.77 -0.18 15.60
C HIS A 24 10.48 -1.18 14.49
N PRO A 25 11.22 -2.29 14.39
CA PRO A 25 10.88 -3.38 13.49
C PRO A 25 9.49 -3.96 13.82
N PRO A 26 8.71 -4.43 12.83
CA PRO A 26 7.41 -5.07 13.09
C PRO A 26 7.46 -6.28 14.02
N THR A 27 8.62 -6.95 14.13
CA THR A 27 8.84 -8.10 15.01
C THR A 27 9.04 -7.71 16.47
N ASP A 28 9.45 -6.46 16.73
CA ASP A 28 9.89 -5.99 18.04
C ASP A 28 8.91 -4.95 18.62
N LEU A 29 7.97 -4.47 17.80
CA LEU A 29 6.97 -3.50 18.21
C LEU A 29 5.90 -4.16 19.09
N GLU A 30 5.80 -3.70 20.34
CA GLU A 30 4.62 -3.96 21.17
C GLU A 30 3.47 -3.08 20.66
N TYR A 31 2.53 -3.68 19.94
CA TYR A 31 1.44 -2.97 19.27
C TYR A 31 0.52 -2.24 20.27
N PRO A 32 0.48 -0.89 20.25
CA PRO A 32 -0.40 -0.11 21.11
C PRO A 32 -1.84 -0.08 20.58
N SER A 33 -2.75 0.53 21.32
CA SER A 33 -4.11 0.82 20.84
C SER A 33 -4.17 1.81 19.67
N THR A 34 -3.14 2.66 19.53
CA THR A 34 -2.91 3.56 18.39
C THR A 34 -1.43 3.93 18.36
N MET A 35 -0.86 4.15 17.18
CA MET A 35 0.55 4.49 17.00
C MET A 35 0.96 5.81 17.67
N THR A 36 0.01 6.73 17.89
CA THR A 36 0.24 7.95 18.67
C THR A 36 0.52 7.70 20.16
N ASN A 37 0.25 6.50 20.68
CA ASN A 37 0.61 6.12 22.05
C ASN A 37 2.06 5.64 22.20
N VAL A 38 2.78 5.36 21.10
CA VAL A 38 4.19 4.93 21.17
C VAL A 38 5.08 6.11 21.57
N ARG A 39 5.87 5.92 22.64
CA ARG A 39 6.68 6.98 23.27
C ARG A 39 8.14 7.05 22.80
N SER A 40 8.47 6.35 21.73
CA SER A 40 9.84 6.34 21.18
C SER A 40 9.84 5.98 19.71
N GLY A 41 10.76 6.55 18.95
CA GLY A 41 11.04 6.17 17.57
C GLY A 41 9.84 6.26 16.62
N THR A 42 8.92 7.22 16.79
CA THR A 42 7.75 7.38 15.91
C THR A 42 7.56 8.82 15.44
N TRP A 43 7.15 9.00 14.19
CA TRP A 43 6.70 10.27 13.62
C TRP A 43 5.41 10.03 12.86
N MET A 44 4.31 10.60 13.34
CA MET A 44 2.95 10.35 12.84
C MET A 44 2.30 11.67 12.41
N MET A 45 1.67 11.70 11.24
CA MET A 45 0.66 12.71 10.90
C MET A 45 -0.70 12.20 11.37
N THR A 46 -1.40 13.00 12.16
CA THR A 46 -2.72 12.69 12.72
C THR A 46 -3.56 13.96 12.79
N GLY A 47 -4.84 13.85 12.39
CA GLY A 47 -5.71 15.00 12.22
C GLY A 47 -5.01 16.10 11.40
N ASN A 48 -4.81 17.27 12.01
CA ASN A 48 -4.18 18.44 11.39
C ASN A 48 -2.68 18.61 11.72
N GLY A 49 -2.10 17.71 12.52
CA GLY A 49 -0.79 17.89 13.13
C GLY A 49 0.18 16.75 12.90
N VAL A 50 1.40 16.94 13.42
CA VAL A 50 2.47 15.93 13.46
C VAL A 50 2.85 15.66 14.90
N MET A 51 2.92 14.37 15.25
CA MET A 51 3.37 13.89 16.55
C MET A 51 4.69 13.15 16.43
N HIS A 52 5.57 13.37 17.41
CA HIS A 52 6.80 12.61 17.60
C HIS A 52 6.80 11.96 18.98
N ASN A 53 6.97 10.63 19.05
CA ASN A 53 7.01 9.88 20.31
C ASN A 53 5.77 10.13 21.20
N GLY A 54 4.60 10.25 20.57
CA GLY A 54 3.33 10.51 21.23
C GLY A 54 3.14 11.92 21.78
N THR A 55 3.99 12.87 21.37
CA THR A 55 3.85 14.29 21.69
C THR A 55 3.68 15.10 20.41
N THR A 56 2.69 15.99 20.36
CA THR A 56 2.50 16.91 19.22
C THR A 56 3.69 17.85 19.10
N ILE A 57 4.26 17.92 17.90
CA ILE A 57 5.37 18.82 17.57
C ILE A 57 4.97 19.91 16.56
N ILE A 58 3.88 19.70 15.82
CA ILE A 58 3.28 20.69 14.91
C ILE A 58 1.76 20.56 15.00
N ASP A 59 1.06 21.64 15.33
CA ASP A 59 -0.42 21.63 15.50
C ASP A 59 -1.21 21.91 14.20
N ASP A 60 -0.62 22.67 13.27
CA ASP A 60 -1.23 23.06 11.99
C ASP A 60 -0.25 22.82 10.85
N TYR A 61 -0.09 21.55 10.50
CA TYR A 61 0.92 21.10 9.55
C TYR A 61 0.43 21.09 8.10
N GLY A 62 -0.85 20.79 7.86
CA GLY A 62 -1.37 20.63 6.50
C GLY A 62 -2.84 20.24 6.48
N LEU A 63 -3.25 19.47 5.48
CA LEU A 63 -4.63 19.02 5.36
C LEU A 63 -5.01 18.08 6.51
N ASN A 64 -6.14 18.38 7.19
CA ASN A 64 -6.65 17.53 8.26
C ASN A 64 -7.08 16.14 7.73
N LEU A 65 -6.38 15.09 8.17
CA LEU A 65 -6.62 13.70 7.78
C LEU A 65 -8.02 13.18 8.18
N ASP A 66 -8.67 13.77 9.19
CA ASP A 66 -10.05 13.43 9.57
C ASP A 66 -11.08 13.77 8.48
N ARG A 67 -10.68 14.56 7.48
CA ARG A 67 -11.52 14.98 6.34
C ARG A 67 -11.31 14.12 5.10
N LEU A 68 -10.44 13.11 5.16
CA LEU A 68 -10.20 12.18 4.05
C LEU A 68 -11.47 11.41 3.69
N LYS A 69 -11.61 11.11 2.40
CA LYS A 69 -12.69 10.29 1.85
C LYS A 69 -12.12 9.05 1.18
N VAL A 70 -12.97 8.05 1.00
CA VAL A 70 -12.63 6.89 0.17
C VAL A 70 -12.14 7.36 -1.21
N GLY A 71 -10.99 6.85 -1.62
CA GLY A 71 -10.27 7.23 -2.84
C GLY A 71 -9.13 8.22 -2.59
N ASP A 72 -9.14 8.97 -1.49
CA ASP A 72 -8.02 9.87 -1.14
C ASP A 72 -6.77 9.07 -0.77
N ARG A 73 -5.61 9.69 -1.00
CA ARG A 73 -4.29 9.09 -0.81
C ARG A 73 -3.47 9.90 0.19
N VAL A 74 -2.72 9.20 1.04
CA VAL A 74 -1.82 9.80 2.02
C VAL A 74 -0.49 9.08 1.96
N GLY A 75 0.60 9.85 1.90
CA GLY A 75 1.95 9.31 1.78
C GLY A 75 2.95 9.97 2.72
N VAL A 76 4.06 9.28 2.92
CA VAL A 76 5.20 9.72 3.72
C VAL A 76 6.51 9.45 2.96
N LEU A 77 7.41 10.42 3.01
CA LEU A 77 8.72 10.36 2.40
C LEU A 77 9.78 10.86 3.38
N ARG A 78 10.77 10.00 3.67
CA ARG A 78 12.01 10.38 4.32
C ARG A 78 13.08 10.59 3.24
N LYS A 79 13.61 11.80 3.14
CA LYS A 79 14.72 12.16 2.21
C LYS A 79 16.06 11.75 2.81
N ASP A 80 17.11 11.63 1.98
CA ASP A 80 18.45 11.16 2.40
C ASP A 80 19.07 12.01 3.52
N ASN A 81 18.77 13.31 3.53
CA ASN A 81 19.19 14.25 4.55
C ASN A 81 18.42 14.13 5.89
N GLY A 82 17.56 13.13 6.04
CA GLY A 82 16.77 12.90 7.25
C GLY A 82 15.54 13.78 7.39
N ALA A 83 15.17 14.54 6.36
CA ALA A 83 13.95 15.34 6.37
C ALA A 83 12.72 14.49 6.03
N LEU A 84 11.65 14.63 6.81
CA LEU A 84 10.39 13.90 6.66
C LEU A 84 9.30 14.83 6.10
N TYR A 85 8.58 14.34 5.10
CA TYR A 85 7.49 15.04 4.44
C TYR A 85 6.28 14.11 4.33
N PHE A 86 5.08 14.65 4.51
CA PHE A 86 3.85 13.96 4.18
C PHE A 86 3.19 14.55 2.94
N PHE A 87 2.38 13.72 2.29
CA PHE A 87 1.68 14.00 1.05
C PHE A 87 0.22 13.67 1.22
N VAL A 88 -0.67 14.52 0.69
CA VAL A 88 -2.10 14.24 0.58
C VAL A 88 -2.51 14.43 -0.86
N ASN A 89 -3.06 13.38 -1.48
CA ASN A 89 -3.44 13.37 -2.90
C ASN A 89 -2.31 13.81 -3.85
N GLY A 90 -1.07 13.43 -3.53
CA GLY A 90 0.13 13.78 -4.29
C GLY A 90 0.67 15.19 -4.03
N VAL A 91 0.04 15.98 -3.14
CA VAL A 91 0.50 17.33 -2.77
C VAL A 91 1.34 17.26 -1.49
N GLU A 92 2.58 17.72 -1.54
CA GLU A 92 3.47 17.86 -0.37
C GLU A 92 2.88 18.83 0.64
N GLN A 93 2.84 18.46 1.93
CA GLN A 93 2.28 19.30 3.00
C GLN A 93 3.33 20.23 3.65
N GLY A 94 4.62 19.95 3.45
CA GLY A 94 5.73 20.72 4.00
C GLY A 94 6.68 19.87 4.85
N LEU A 95 7.61 20.50 5.56
CA LEU A 95 8.59 19.80 6.39
C LEU A 95 7.98 19.37 7.73
N ALA A 96 7.83 18.07 7.98
CA ALA A 96 7.24 17.53 9.22
C ALA A 96 8.27 17.35 10.34
N ALA A 97 9.46 16.87 10.00
CA ALA A 97 10.53 16.62 10.96
C ALA A 97 11.90 16.61 10.26
N ASN A 98 12.95 16.82 11.04
CA ASN A 98 14.34 16.67 10.61
C ASN A 98 15.04 15.58 11.43
N ASN A 99 16.22 15.15 10.97
CA ASN A 99 17.05 14.17 11.64
C ASN A 99 16.35 12.81 11.87
N VAL A 100 15.42 12.44 10.98
CA VAL A 100 14.80 11.11 11.02
C VAL A 100 15.83 10.07 10.59
N PRO A 101 16.04 9.00 11.37
CA PRO A 101 16.98 7.93 11.06
C PRO A 101 16.76 7.31 9.68
N GLU A 102 17.81 6.72 9.11
CA GLU A 102 17.74 6.06 7.80
C GLU A 102 16.91 4.78 7.85
N ARG A 103 17.09 3.96 8.90
CA ARG A 103 16.34 2.73 9.10
C ARG A 103 15.01 3.01 9.78
N VAL A 104 13.98 3.22 8.97
CA VAL A 104 12.60 3.39 9.40
C VAL A 104 11.64 2.53 8.57
N PHE A 105 10.49 2.22 9.15
CA PHE A 105 9.40 1.47 8.54
C PHE A 105 8.20 2.39 8.38
N GLY A 106 7.53 2.32 7.22
CA GLY A 106 6.25 3.00 7.03
C GLY A 106 5.17 2.37 7.92
N VAL A 107 4.35 3.19 8.54
CA VAL A 107 3.25 2.74 9.40
C VAL A 107 1.97 3.48 9.05
N VAL A 108 0.86 2.74 9.07
CA VAL A 108 -0.49 3.27 8.91
C VAL A 108 -1.30 2.76 10.09
N ASP A 109 -1.99 3.68 10.75
CA ASP A 109 -2.97 3.36 11.78
C ASP A 109 -4.38 3.53 11.17
N LEU A 110 -5.09 2.42 11.02
CA LEU A 110 -6.49 2.41 10.61
C LEU A 110 -7.36 2.77 11.81
N TYR A 111 -7.34 4.06 12.15
CA TYR A 111 -8.05 4.63 13.29
C TYR A 111 -9.41 5.21 12.88
N GLY A 112 -10.31 5.36 13.86
CA GLY A 112 -11.60 6.03 13.68
C GLY A 112 -12.44 5.48 12.54
N GLN A 113 -12.72 6.30 11.54
CA GLN A 113 -13.56 5.93 10.39
C GLN A 113 -12.83 5.04 9.38
N ALA A 114 -11.50 5.03 9.32
CA ALA A 114 -10.77 4.28 8.32
C ALA A 114 -10.86 2.77 8.60
N ALA A 115 -11.38 2.00 7.65
CA ALA A 115 -11.58 0.56 7.80
C ALA A 115 -10.72 -0.29 6.86
N GLN A 116 -10.27 0.30 5.75
CA GLN A 116 -9.42 -0.38 4.78
C GLN A 116 -8.58 0.64 4.01
N ALA A 117 -7.31 0.33 3.81
CA ALA A 117 -6.42 1.06 2.91
C ALA A 117 -5.56 0.09 2.09
N SER A 118 -5.18 0.52 0.90
CA SER A 118 -4.28 -0.22 0.00
C SER A 118 -3.01 0.58 -0.25
N ILE A 119 -1.86 -0.09 -0.31
CA ILE A 119 -0.61 0.55 -0.74
C ILE A 119 -0.75 1.01 -2.19
N VAL A 120 -0.29 2.22 -2.47
CA VAL A 120 -0.20 2.76 -3.82
C VAL A 120 1.20 2.49 -4.36
N LEU A 121 1.29 1.63 -5.36
CA LEU A 121 2.55 1.33 -6.03
C LEU A 121 2.97 2.52 -6.91
N HIS A 122 4.11 3.13 -6.57
CA HIS A 122 4.74 4.18 -7.36
C HIS A 122 5.88 3.55 -8.14
N ASN A 123 5.75 3.44 -9.46
CA ASN A 123 6.89 3.11 -10.30
C ASN A 123 7.88 4.27 -10.21
N GLU A 124 8.99 4.09 -9.48
CA GLU A 124 10.05 5.09 -9.41
C GLU A 124 10.80 5.11 -10.75
N HIS A 125 10.48 6.10 -11.58
CA HIS A 125 11.43 6.64 -12.56
C HIS A 125 11.84 8.03 -12.09
N TYR A 126 13.00 8.10 -11.44
CA TYR A 126 13.74 9.36 -11.38
C TYR A 126 14.30 9.67 -12.77
N SER A 127 13.99 10.87 -13.22
CA SER A 127 14.41 11.51 -14.46
C SER A 127 15.92 11.58 -14.63
N SER A 128 16.39 11.38 -15.86
CA SER A 128 17.55 12.10 -16.40
C SER A 128 17.35 12.27 -17.90
N GLU A 129 17.50 13.51 -18.34
CA GLU A 129 17.17 13.99 -19.68
C GLU A 129 18.16 13.50 -20.77
N VAL A 130 17.62 13.45 -22.00
CA VAL A 130 18.26 13.49 -23.34
C VAL A 130 19.09 12.30 -23.83
N LEU A 131 18.51 11.45 -24.70
CA LEU A 131 18.69 11.44 -26.17
C LEU A 131 18.01 10.20 -26.81
N PRO A 132 17.64 10.26 -28.10
CA PRO A 132 16.68 9.35 -28.71
C PRO A 132 17.38 8.23 -29.46
N SER A 133 17.22 6.99 -29.02
CA SER A 133 17.10 5.83 -29.93
C SER A 133 17.10 4.53 -29.14
N SER A 134 16.28 3.62 -29.65
CA SER A 134 16.37 2.16 -29.51
C SER A 134 16.14 1.58 -28.10
N LEU A 135 14.89 1.12 -27.94
CA LEU A 135 14.48 -0.03 -27.12
C LEU A 135 14.96 0.04 -25.67
N SER A 136 14.21 0.78 -24.86
CA SER A 136 14.30 0.69 -23.40
C SER A 136 14.03 -0.75 -22.96
N SER A 137 15.08 -1.44 -22.52
CA SER A 137 15.06 -2.74 -21.86
C SER A 137 14.27 -2.76 -20.53
N SER A 138 13.66 -1.63 -20.14
CA SER A 138 12.74 -1.47 -19.01
C SER A 138 11.38 -2.16 -19.20
N THR A 139 11.07 -2.68 -20.40
CA THR A 139 9.81 -3.39 -20.67
C THR A 139 9.81 -4.88 -20.29
N ILE A 140 10.91 -5.43 -19.74
CA ILE A 140 11.04 -6.91 -19.61
C ILE A 140 10.64 -7.42 -18.21
N TYR A 141 10.68 -6.60 -17.16
CA TYR A 141 10.51 -7.09 -15.78
C TYR A 141 9.24 -6.63 -15.05
N SER A 142 8.49 -5.65 -15.56
CA SER A 142 7.18 -5.22 -15.02
C SER A 142 5.99 -6.00 -15.60
N ASP A 143 6.25 -7.10 -16.30
CA ASP A 143 5.24 -7.89 -17.00
C ASP A 143 4.69 -9.07 -16.17
N LEU A 144 4.89 -9.10 -14.83
CA LEU A 144 4.39 -10.22 -14.03
C LEU A 144 2.86 -10.25 -14.06
N ARG A 145 2.32 -11.24 -14.77
CA ARG A 145 0.90 -11.40 -15.11
C ARG A 145 0.53 -12.87 -15.01
N PHE A 146 -0.75 -13.19 -15.08
CA PHE A 146 -1.19 -14.55 -15.36
C PHE A 146 -0.83 -14.94 -16.80
N HIS A 147 -0.24 -16.12 -16.95
CA HIS A 147 0.05 -16.72 -18.25
C HIS A 147 -1.25 -16.97 -19.03
N HIS A 148 -1.19 -16.83 -20.35
CA HIS A 148 -2.36 -17.07 -21.21
C HIS A 148 -2.84 -18.53 -21.24
N LEU A 149 -1.97 -19.49 -20.87
CA LEU A 149 -2.37 -20.88 -20.65
C LEU A 149 -2.78 -21.06 -19.20
N HIS A 150 -3.95 -21.64 -19.00
CA HIS A 150 -4.57 -21.80 -17.70
C HIS A 150 -5.48 -23.04 -17.71
N GLY A 151 -5.97 -23.42 -16.53
CA GLY A 151 -6.94 -24.49 -16.36
C GLY A 151 -8.23 -24.24 -17.15
N LYS A 152 -8.94 -25.33 -17.49
CA LYS A 152 -10.12 -25.33 -18.36
C LYS A 152 -11.22 -24.33 -17.91
N ASN A 153 -11.39 -24.16 -16.61
CA ASN A 153 -12.46 -23.32 -16.05
C ASN A 153 -11.98 -21.92 -15.65
N ALA A 154 -10.70 -21.59 -15.85
CA ALA A 154 -10.18 -20.24 -15.68
C ALA A 154 -10.37 -19.41 -16.97
N ARG A 155 -10.31 -18.09 -16.83
CA ARG A 155 -10.22 -17.14 -17.93
C ARG A 155 -9.37 -15.96 -17.51
N ILE A 156 -8.45 -15.57 -18.37
CA ILE A 156 -7.58 -14.41 -18.15
C ILE A 156 -8.13 -13.18 -18.87
N LEU A 157 -8.18 -12.06 -18.15
CA LEU A 157 -8.71 -10.77 -18.58
C LEU A 157 -7.72 -9.65 -18.27
N ASN A 158 -8.06 -8.43 -18.70
CA ASN A 158 -7.31 -7.20 -18.38
C ASN A 158 -5.82 -7.31 -18.73
N GLY A 159 -5.53 -7.93 -19.88
CA GLY A 159 -4.16 -8.14 -20.34
C GLY A 159 -3.32 -8.96 -19.36
N GLY A 160 -3.88 -9.98 -18.70
CA GLY A 160 -3.11 -10.84 -17.80
C GLY A 160 -3.18 -10.48 -16.32
N LEU A 161 -3.90 -9.41 -15.94
CA LEU A 161 -3.96 -8.96 -14.54
C LEU A 161 -5.11 -9.56 -13.74
N THR A 162 -6.07 -10.21 -14.41
CA THR A 162 -7.24 -10.76 -13.75
C THR A 162 -7.49 -12.18 -14.21
N ALA A 163 -7.60 -13.09 -13.26
CA ALA A 163 -8.09 -14.45 -13.47
C ALA A 163 -9.50 -14.56 -12.90
N GLN A 164 -10.42 -15.17 -13.65
CA GLN A 164 -11.77 -15.45 -13.15
C GLN A 164 -12.23 -16.85 -13.54
N ARG A 165 -13.19 -17.39 -12.80
CA ARG A 165 -13.94 -18.59 -13.16
C ARG A 165 -15.32 -18.19 -13.71
N PRO A 166 -15.55 -18.17 -15.04
CA PRO A 166 -16.77 -17.59 -15.62
C PRO A 166 -18.06 -18.27 -15.15
N ASN A 167 -18.02 -19.60 -14.97
CA ASN A 167 -19.15 -20.41 -14.55
C ASN A 167 -19.09 -20.77 -13.05
N ALA A 168 -18.61 -19.86 -12.20
CA ALA A 168 -18.27 -20.17 -10.81
C ALA A 168 -19.42 -20.70 -9.93
N HIS A 169 -20.68 -20.50 -10.34
CA HIS A 169 -21.84 -21.07 -9.67
C HIS A 169 -22.14 -22.53 -10.07
N GLY A 170 -21.67 -23.00 -11.22
CA GLY A 170 -21.86 -24.36 -11.72
C GLY A 170 -20.64 -25.27 -11.56
N GLU A 171 -19.45 -24.68 -11.56
CA GLU A 171 -18.16 -25.39 -11.51
C GLU A 171 -17.30 -24.79 -10.40
N PHE A 172 -16.53 -25.63 -9.69
CA PHE A 172 -15.69 -25.21 -8.56
C PHE A 172 -14.18 -25.52 -8.73
N ASN A 173 -13.83 -26.38 -9.68
CA ASN A 173 -12.47 -26.91 -9.91
C ASN A 173 -11.91 -26.51 -11.30
N ASP A 174 -10.72 -27.04 -11.63
CA ASP A 174 -10.02 -26.90 -12.93
C ASP A 174 -9.72 -25.45 -13.38
N ALA A 175 -9.58 -24.53 -12.42
CA ALA A 175 -9.34 -23.10 -12.68
C ALA A 175 -7.94 -22.64 -12.22
N ILE A 176 -6.92 -23.47 -12.43
CA ILE A 176 -5.53 -23.17 -12.06
C ILE A 176 -4.96 -22.08 -12.98
N VAL A 177 -4.23 -21.12 -12.42
CA VAL A 177 -3.50 -20.07 -13.15
C VAL A 177 -2.07 -19.97 -12.63
N ILE A 178 -1.15 -19.54 -13.48
CA ILE A 178 0.30 -19.48 -13.19
C ILE A 178 0.81 -18.12 -13.66
N SER A 179 1.88 -17.60 -13.05
CA SER A 179 2.58 -16.43 -13.56
C SER A 179 3.11 -16.67 -14.99
N ASN A 180 3.18 -15.62 -15.79
CA ASN A 180 3.66 -15.67 -17.18
C ASN A 180 5.18 -15.78 -17.29
N ARG A 181 5.89 -15.63 -16.18
CA ARG A 181 7.32 -15.84 -16.04
C ARG A 181 7.65 -16.34 -14.63
N GLN A 182 8.88 -16.84 -14.45
CA GLN A 182 9.41 -17.15 -13.12
C GLN A 182 9.46 -15.91 -12.21
N LEU A 183 9.34 -16.14 -10.89
CA LEU A 183 9.57 -15.12 -9.88
C LEU A 183 11.07 -14.88 -9.69
N HIS A 184 11.46 -13.63 -9.48
CA HIS A 184 12.83 -13.25 -9.11
C HIS A 184 13.07 -13.37 -7.60
N GLU A 185 14.33 -13.40 -7.20
CA GLU A 185 14.69 -13.43 -5.79
C GLU A 185 14.15 -12.18 -5.08
N GLY A 186 13.43 -12.39 -3.98
CA GLY A 186 12.77 -11.33 -3.23
C GLY A 186 11.53 -10.73 -3.91
N GLU A 187 11.09 -11.24 -5.06
CA GLU A 187 9.89 -10.79 -5.75
C GLU A 187 8.62 -11.43 -5.15
N MET A 188 7.62 -10.60 -4.85
CA MET A 188 6.35 -11.04 -4.29
C MET A 188 5.34 -11.33 -5.41
N PHE A 189 4.70 -12.50 -5.35
CA PHE A 189 3.53 -12.82 -6.15
C PHE A 189 2.28 -12.78 -5.28
N GLU A 190 1.59 -11.66 -5.31
CA GLU A 190 0.37 -11.42 -4.54
C GLU A 190 -0.86 -11.31 -5.45
N VAL A 191 -2.00 -11.69 -4.91
CA VAL A 191 -3.29 -11.60 -5.60
C VAL A 191 -4.35 -11.02 -4.66
N MET A 192 -5.20 -10.15 -5.20
CA MET A 192 -6.40 -9.66 -4.52
C MET A 192 -7.60 -10.53 -4.89
N ILE A 193 -8.42 -10.90 -3.89
CA ILE A 193 -9.66 -11.63 -4.15
C ILE A 193 -10.77 -10.61 -4.44
N ASP A 194 -11.09 -10.44 -5.71
CA ASP A 194 -12.15 -9.50 -6.13
C ASP A 194 -13.56 -9.99 -5.79
N LYS A 195 -13.80 -11.31 -5.89
CA LYS A 195 -15.13 -11.91 -5.70
C LYS A 195 -15.03 -13.34 -5.17
N VAL A 196 -15.93 -13.67 -4.25
CA VAL A 196 -16.11 -15.02 -3.68
C VAL A 196 -17.51 -15.54 -4.02
N VAL A 197 -17.65 -16.84 -4.26
CA VAL A 197 -18.95 -17.52 -4.41
C VAL A 197 -19.22 -18.33 -3.16
N ASP A 198 -20.37 -18.08 -2.53
CA ASP A 198 -20.82 -18.66 -1.26
C ASP A 198 -21.34 -20.11 -1.35
N ARG A 199 -21.66 -20.57 -2.57
CA ARG A 199 -22.20 -21.91 -2.83
C ARG A 199 -21.26 -23.06 -2.45
N TRP A 200 -19.95 -22.84 -2.48
CA TRP A 200 -18.94 -23.89 -2.35
C TRP A 200 -18.10 -23.66 -1.09
N SER A 201 -17.81 -24.73 -0.34
CA SER A 201 -16.88 -24.69 0.78
C SER A 201 -15.47 -25.05 0.33
N GLY A 202 -14.48 -24.26 0.72
CA GLY A 202 -13.07 -24.46 0.37
C GLY A 202 -12.27 -23.18 0.60
N SER A 203 -10.96 -23.23 0.37
CA SER A 203 -10.05 -22.10 0.46
C SER A 203 -9.30 -21.88 -0.85
N LEU A 204 -8.75 -20.67 -1.03
CA LEU A 204 -7.73 -20.44 -2.04
C LEU A 204 -6.45 -21.19 -1.64
N GLU A 205 -5.82 -21.85 -2.60
CA GLU A 205 -4.51 -22.49 -2.42
C GLU A 205 -3.48 -21.76 -3.28
N ALA A 206 -2.30 -21.50 -2.70
CA ALA A 206 -1.17 -20.86 -3.38
C ALA A 206 0.13 -21.56 -2.96
N GLY A 207 1.06 -21.73 -3.90
CA GLY A 207 2.34 -22.41 -3.69
C GLY A 207 3.36 -22.07 -4.79
N VAL A 208 4.63 -22.40 -4.52
CA VAL A 208 5.78 -22.24 -5.43
C VAL A 208 6.44 -23.59 -5.64
#